data_AF-A0A1G5CUS5-F1
#
_entry.id   AF-A0A1G5CUS5-F1
#
_cell.length_a   1.000
_cell.length_b   1.000
_cell.length_c   1.000
_cell.angle_alpha   90.00
_cell.angle_beta   90.00
_cell.angle_gamma   90.00
#
_symmetry.space_group_name_H-M   'P 1'
#
loop_
_entity.id
_entity.type
_entity.pdbx_description
1 polymer ?
#
loop_
_entity_poly.entity_id
_entity_poly.type
_entity_poly.pdbx_seq_one_letter_code
_entity_poly.pdbx_strand_id
1 'polypeptide(L)'
;MSRFLLTSLFFSFFLATAQPPQGYYSSTQGLSGYELKTELKEIITNGFDGQSYGDLIDLYQTSDNDDYYDANQSFTILDMYSENPDGADPYSYAFNENCGNVSSNEGFCYNREHLYPQGFFNGEDIMRNDAHHVVPTDGQVNGRRSNFPFGEVNNPTFTSRNGSKVGPSVTLGFSQTVFEPLDEFKGDIARSLLYFATRYEDNWDDNSWDDKDANVSDPRGGPNKNQWYEQWFIDLLVQWHDQDPVGQREIDRNNDVFDYQNNRNPFIDNPEWVNMIWSTTASLNDQDLAGISLYPNPSTGVFQISNLNEPASVTVYDVSGRMIFMDQMTVDNRFSIDGNGMYLVKLDTDLSSKTFKVIVK
;
A
#
# COMPACT_ATOMS: atom_id res chain seq x y z
N MET A 1 7.52 67.07 7.24
CA MET A 1 7.57 65.76 6.55
C MET A 1 7.79 64.68 7.60
N SER A 2 6.69 64.11 8.10
CA SER A 2 6.72 63.02 9.08
C SER A 2 6.92 61.70 8.33
N ARG A 3 7.95 60.94 8.67
CA ARG A 3 8.24 59.61 8.09
C ARG A 3 7.52 58.56 8.93
N PHE A 4 6.51 57.91 8.35
CA PHE A 4 5.92 56.69 8.91
C PHE A 4 6.81 55.50 8.55
N LEU A 5 7.38 54.85 9.57
CA LEU A 5 7.99 53.53 9.45
C LEU A 5 6.88 52.49 9.38
N LEU A 6 6.73 51.84 8.22
CA LEU A 6 5.90 50.66 8.05
C LEU A 6 6.68 49.46 8.60
N THR A 7 6.32 48.95 9.78
CA THR A 7 6.78 47.65 10.27
C THR A 7 5.85 46.58 9.70
N SER A 8 6.30 45.87 8.67
CA SER A 8 5.65 44.62 8.22
C SER A 8 5.83 43.56 9.29
N LEU A 9 4.72 43.15 9.92
CA LEU A 9 4.65 41.97 10.76
C LEU A 9 4.57 40.76 9.82
N PHE A 10 5.67 40.01 9.67
CA PHE A 10 5.63 38.69 9.04
C PHE A 10 4.94 37.74 10.01
N PHE A 11 3.68 37.40 9.73
CA PHE A 11 3.00 36.29 10.38
C PHE A 11 3.47 35.01 9.69
N SER A 12 4.48 34.35 10.26
CA SER A 12 4.86 33.01 9.85
C SER A 12 3.75 32.07 10.30
N PHE A 13 2.88 31.67 9.38
CA PHE A 13 1.98 30.54 9.59
C PHE A 13 2.86 29.28 9.72
N PHE A 14 3.05 28.80 10.95
CA PHE A 14 3.49 27.44 11.16
C PHE A 14 2.31 26.55 10.82
N LEU A 15 2.32 25.93 9.64
CA LEU A 15 1.52 24.74 9.38
C LEU A 15 2.04 23.68 10.37
N ALA A 16 1.26 23.43 11.42
CA ALA A 16 1.55 22.36 12.36
C ALA A 16 1.23 21.05 11.62
N THR A 17 2.23 20.44 10.97
CA THR A 17 2.12 19.04 10.57
C THR A 17 1.99 18.25 11.86
N ALA A 18 0.85 17.59 12.11
CA ALA A 18 0.69 16.76 13.30
C ALA A 18 1.53 15.48 13.14
N GLN A 19 2.79 15.57 13.55
CA GLN A 19 3.70 14.43 13.64
C GLN A 19 3.19 13.44 14.70
N PRO A 20 3.52 12.14 14.59
CA PRO A 20 3.08 11.18 15.58
C PRO A 20 3.58 11.60 16.96
N PRO A 21 2.84 11.29 18.05
CA PRO A 21 3.27 11.66 19.39
C PRO A 21 4.73 11.27 19.64
N GLN A 22 5.47 12.10 20.38
CA GLN A 22 6.87 11.81 20.65
C GLN A 22 7.03 10.42 21.28
N GLY A 23 7.81 9.55 20.62
CA GLY A 23 8.07 8.19 21.10
C GLY A 23 7.01 7.16 20.70
N TYR A 24 6.00 7.52 19.92
CA TYR A 24 4.93 6.62 19.48
C TYR A 24 5.46 5.34 18.82
N TYR A 25 6.53 5.45 18.03
CA TYR A 25 7.21 4.33 17.37
C TYR A 25 8.55 3.93 18.00
N SER A 26 8.82 4.33 19.25
CA SER A 26 10.16 4.12 19.85
C SER A 26 10.59 2.66 19.96
N SER A 27 9.65 1.72 20.07
CA SER A 27 9.93 0.28 20.17
C SER A 27 10.25 -0.40 18.84
N THR A 28 10.07 0.27 17.70
CA THR A 28 10.39 -0.31 16.37
C THR A 28 11.88 -0.30 16.04
N GLN A 29 12.72 0.30 16.89
CA GLN A 29 14.14 0.51 16.62
C GLN A 29 14.88 -0.81 16.35
N GLY A 30 15.41 -0.95 15.13
CA GLY A 30 16.21 -2.10 14.71
C GLY A 30 15.38 -3.31 14.27
N LEU A 31 14.05 -3.21 14.26
CA LEU A 31 13.17 -4.24 13.73
C LEU A 31 13.02 -4.11 12.21
N SER A 32 12.74 -5.23 11.55
CA SER A 32 12.44 -5.30 10.11
C SER A 32 11.58 -6.53 9.82
N GLY A 33 11.09 -6.67 8.59
CA GLY A 33 10.26 -7.79 8.18
C GLY A 33 9.02 -7.94 9.07
N TYR A 34 8.64 -9.19 9.33
CA TYR A 34 7.47 -9.47 10.15
C TYR A 34 7.63 -9.16 11.63
N GLU A 35 8.86 -9.05 12.16
CA GLU A 35 9.08 -8.57 13.54
C GLU A 35 8.65 -7.10 13.67
N LEU A 36 8.98 -6.27 12.67
CA LEU A 36 8.50 -4.88 12.61
C LEU A 36 6.98 -4.84 12.48
N LYS A 37 6.39 -5.66 11.60
CA LYS A 37 4.93 -5.74 11.44
C LYS A 37 4.21 -6.05 12.75
N THR A 38 4.66 -7.08 13.48
CA THR A 38 4.06 -7.47 14.76
C THR A 38 4.24 -6.36 15.82
N GLU A 39 5.38 -5.68 15.87
CA GLU A 39 5.56 -4.54 16.80
C GLU A 39 4.62 -3.38 16.45
N LEU A 40 4.48 -3.05 15.16
CA LEU A 40 3.53 -2.04 14.71
C LEU A 40 2.10 -2.39 15.10
N LYS A 41 1.70 -3.66 14.94
CA LYS A 41 0.40 -4.17 15.39
C LYS A 41 0.18 -3.88 16.87
N GLU A 42 1.14 -4.15 17.74
CA GLU A 42 1.02 -3.86 19.18
C GLU A 42 0.85 -2.36 19.43
N ILE A 43 1.65 -1.51 18.77
CA ILE A 43 1.57 -0.05 18.89
C ILE A 43 0.19 0.48 18.49
N ILE A 44 -0.32 0.10 17.31
CA ILE A 44 -1.58 0.62 16.76
C ILE A 44 -2.83 -0.04 17.34
N THR A 45 -2.65 -1.14 18.08
CA THR A 45 -3.72 -1.75 18.90
C THR A 45 -3.81 -1.06 20.26
N ASN A 46 -2.67 -0.67 20.82
CA ASN A 46 -2.63 -0.06 22.15
C ASN A 46 -3.21 1.35 22.13
N GLY A 47 -4.28 1.56 22.92
CA GLY A 47 -4.96 2.85 23.03
C GLY A 47 -5.99 3.15 21.95
N PHE A 48 -6.18 2.23 20.99
CA PHE A 48 -7.26 2.32 19.99
C PHE A 48 -8.62 2.48 20.67
N ASP A 49 -9.38 3.47 20.21
CA ASP A 49 -10.76 3.72 20.60
C ASP A 49 -11.66 3.41 19.42
N GLY A 50 -12.41 2.30 19.49
CA GLY A 50 -13.12 1.74 18.34
C GLY A 50 -14.33 2.53 17.83
N GLN A 51 -14.64 3.66 18.47
CA GLN A 51 -15.76 4.57 18.17
C GLN A 51 -17.05 3.83 17.75
N SER A 52 -18.00 4.50 17.10
CA SER A 52 -19.18 3.83 16.55
C SER A 52 -19.25 3.98 15.04
N TYR A 53 -19.87 2.99 14.38
CA TYR A 53 -20.05 3.01 12.94
C TYR A 53 -20.76 4.28 12.44
N GLY A 54 -21.70 4.81 13.23
CA GLY A 54 -22.45 6.02 12.90
C GLY A 54 -21.59 7.27 12.96
N ASP A 55 -20.65 7.33 13.90
CA ASP A 55 -19.80 8.49 14.16
C ASP A 55 -18.78 8.75 13.03
N LEU A 56 -18.53 7.76 12.17
CA LEU A 56 -17.71 7.93 10.95
C LEU A 56 -18.22 9.06 10.05
N ILE A 57 -19.53 9.27 9.99
CA ILE A 57 -20.14 10.33 9.17
C ILE A 57 -19.71 11.71 9.66
N ASP A 58 -19.58 11.88 10.97
CA ASP A 58 -19.12 13.14 11.56
C ASP A 58 -17.62 13.33 11.33
N LEU A 59 -16.83 12.25 11.41
CA LEU A 59 -15.40 12.27 11.12
C LEU A 59 -15.08 12.68 9.67
N TYR A 60 -15.89 12.28 8.69
CA TYR A 60 -15.64 12.64 7.28
C TYR A 60 -15.66 14.15 7.02
N GLN A 61 -16.30 14.94 7.90
CA GLN A 61 -16.29 16.40 7.79
C GLN A 61 -14.90 17.02 7.95
N THR A 62 -13.97 16.30 8.58
CA THR A 62 -12.58 16.73 8.72
C THR A 62 -11.65 15.82 7.91
N SER A 63 -11.78 14.51 8.07
CA SER A 63 -10.81 13.53 7.53
C SER A 63 -10.92 13.29 6.01
N ASP A 64 -12.07 13.57 5.42
CA ASP A 64 -12.38 13.27 4.02
C ASP A 64 -13.09 14.48 3.39
N ASN A 65 -12.67 15.70 3.75
CA ASN A 65 -13.10 16.93 3.08
C ASN A 65 -12.34 17.11 1.75
N ASP A 66 -13.05 17.56 0.71
CA ASP A 66 -12.44 17.78 -0.61
C ASP A 66 -11.77 19.17 -0.72
N ASP A 67 -10.57 19.28 -0.16
CA ASP A 67 -9.75 20.50 -0.23
C ASP A 67 -8.54 20.38 -1.19
N TYR A 68 -8.43 19.28 -1.95
CA TYR A 68 -7.17 18.87 -2.60
C TYR A 68 -7.16 18.96 -4.12
N TYR A 69 -8.24 18.56 -4.79
CA TYR A 69 -8.26 18.40 -6.24
C TYR A 69 -9.06 19.49 -6.96
N ASP A 70 -10.20 19.92 -6.40
CA ASP A 70 -11.00 21.02 -6.95
C ASP A 70 -11.09 22.24 -6.01
N ALA A 71 -10.40 23.32 -6.39
CA ALA A 71 -10.31 24.55 -5.60
C ALA A 71 -11.66 25.26 -5.35
N ASN A 72 -12.78 24.81 -5.95
CA ASN A 72 -14.10 25.40 -5.76
C ASN A 72 -15.07 24.51 -4.97
N GLN A 73 -14.63 23.34 -4.49
CA GLN A 73 -15.45 22.36 -3.79
C GLN A 73 -15.31 22.46 -2.27
N SER A 74 -15.61 23.63 -1.71
CA SER A 74 -15.68 23.74 -0.25
C SER A 74 -16.92 23.01 0.30
N PHE A 75 -16.73 22.25 1.38
CA PHE A 75 -17.78 21.53 2.13
C PHE A 75 -18.39 20.31 1.42
N THR A 76 -17.64 19.68 0.53
CA THR A 76 -17.97 18.38 -0.06
C THR A 76 -17.04 17.29 0.46
N ILE A 77 -17.46 16.05 0.23
CA ILE A 77 -16.70 14.85 0.54
C ILE A 77 -15.71 14.56 -0.58
N LEU A 78 -14.48 14.24 -0.21
CA LEU A 78 -13.50 13.63 -1.09
C LEU A 78 -13.82 12.14 -1.20
N ASP A 79 -14.32 11.77 -2.37
CA ASP A 79 -14.72 10.40 -2.71
C ASP A 79 -13.79 9.86 -3.80
N MET A 80 -12.90 8.94 -3.44
CA MET A 80 -11.94 8.33 -4.37
C MET A 80 -12.58 7.60 -5.58
N TYR A 81 -13.88 7.31 -5.53
CA TYR A 81 -14.65 6.71 -6.62
C TYR A 81 -15.42 7.73 -7.48
N SER A 82 -15.40 9.01 -7.13
CA SER A 82 -15.92 10.11 -7.95
C SER A 82 -14.84 11.10 -8.37
N GLU A 83 -13.79 11.26 -7.58
CA GLU A 83 -12.73 12.25 -7.76
C GLU A 83 -12.08 12.15 -9.13
N ASN A 84 -11.82 13.30 -9.74
CA ASN A 84 -11.14 13.44 -11.02
C ASN A 84 -9.91 14.36 -10.88
N PRO A 85 -8.72 13.80 -10.61
CA PRO A 85 -7.50 14.58 -10.34
C PRO A 85 -7.06 15.51 -11.47
N ASP A 86 -7.49 15.23 -12.72
CA ASP A 86 -7.15 15.99 -13.91
C ASP A 86 -8.22 17.03 -14.32
N GLY A 87 -9.30 17.18 -13.55
CA GLY A 87 -10.41 18.05 -13.95
C GLY A 87 -11.48 18.25 -12.89
N ALA A 88 -12.68 18.60 -13.36
CA ALA A 88 -13.84 18.69 -12.48
C ALA A 88 -14.43 17.30 -12.24
N ASP A 89 -14.97 17.10 -11.05
CA ASP A 89 -15.65 15.88 -10.71
C ASP A 89 -16.92 15.65 -11.53
N PRO A 90 -17.26 14.40 -11.84
CA PRO A 90 -18.54 14.05 -12.47
C PRO A 90 -19.74 14.37 -11.55
N TYR A 91 -19.52 14.39 -10.23
CA TYR A 91 -20.48 14.72 -9.18
C TYR A 91 -19.74 14.81 -7.84
N SER A 92 -20.32 15.51 -6.87
CA SER A 92 -19.81 15.58 -5.50
C SER A 92 -20.95 15.62 -4.49
N TYR A 93 -20.61 15.40 -3.22
CA TYR A 93 -21.58 15.20 -2.14
C TYR A 93 -21.34 16.15 -0.99
N ALA A 94 -22.39 16.80 -0.52
CA ALA A 94 -22.38 17.41 0.80
C ALA A 94 -22.37 16.34 1.89
N PHE A 95 -21.82 16.66 3.07
CA PHE A 95 -21.68 15.69 4.17
C PHE A 95 -22.99 15.03 4.64
N ASN A 96 -24.14 15.65 4.41
CA ASN A 96 -25.45 15.11 4.77
C ASN A 96 -26.10 14.21 3.69
N GLU A 97 -25.45 14.00 2.54
CA GLU A 97 -25.97 13.21 1.42
C GLU A 97 -25.58 11.72 1.49
N ASN A 98 -25.56 11.14 2.70
CA ASN A 98 -25.33 9.71 2.94
C ASN A 98 -26.62 8.91 2.79
N CYS A 99 -26.59 7.81 2.05
CA CYS A 99 -27.75 6.90 1.92
C CYS A 99 -27.68 5.65 2.79
N GLY A 100 -26.54 5.36 3.43
CA GLY A 100 -26.35 4.20 4.31
C GLY A 100 -26.42 2.83 3.65
N ASN A 101 -26.80 2.74 2.37
CA ASN A 101 -26.88 1.54 1.54
C ASN A 101 -26.37 1.85 0.12
N VAL A 102 -26.20 0.82 -0.70
CA VAL A 102 -25.86 1.01 -2.13
C VAL A 102 -26.95 1.81 -2.85
N SER A 103 -26.52 2.72 -3.72
CA SER A 103 -27.43 3.52 -4.55
C SER A 103 -27.67 2.83 -5.90
N SER A 104 -28.71 3.26 -6.63
CA SER A 104 -29.06 2.69 -7.95
C SER A 104 -28.41 3.41 -9.13
N ASN A 105 -27.78 4.56 -8.90
CA ASN A 105 -27.10 5.36 -9.91
C ASN A 105 -25.92 6.10 -9.28
N GLU A 106 -24.83 6.25 -10.03
CA GLU A 106 -23.71 7.13 -9.66
C GLU A 106 -24.17 8.58 -9.54
N GLY A 107 -23.63 9.30 -8.55
CA GLY A 107 -23.95 10.70 -8.26
C GLY A 107 -25.21 10.90 -7.43
N PHE A 108 -25.71 9.85 -6.75
CA PHE A 108 -26.95 9.95 -5.95
C PHE A 108 -26.70 10.25 -4.47
N CYS A 109 -25.71 9.58 -3.88
CA CYS A 109 -25.32 9.70 -2.48
C CYS A 109 -24.00 8.97 -2.29
N TYR A 110 -23.25 9.36 -1.27
CA TYR A 110 -22.13 8.56 -0.79
C TYR A 110 -22.61 7.50 0.21
N ASN A 111 -21.78 6.48 0.42
CA ASN A 111 -21.89 5.50 1.49
C ASN A 111 -20.50 5.25 2.11
N ARG A 112 -20.42 4.30 3.05
CA ARG A 112 -19.14 3.87 3.65
C ARG A 112 -18.62 2.66 2.89
N GLU A 113 -17.44 2.80 2.31
CA GLU A 113 -16.69 1.73 1.67
C GLU A 113 -15.72 1.11 2.66
N HIS A 114 -15.79 -0.21 2.79
CA HIS A 114 -14.81 -1.00 3.55
C HIS A 114 -13.79 -1.53 2.56
N LEU A 115 -12.61 -0.90 2.50
CA LEU A 115 -11.57 -1.28 1.54
C LEU A 115 -11.19 -2.77 1.68
N TYR A 116 -11.10 -3.28 2.91
CA TYR A 116 -11.22 -4.72 3.16
C TYR A 116 -12.71 -5.08 3.42
N PRO A 117 -13.39 -5.87 2.58
CA PRO A 117 -14.85 -6.01 2.64
C PRO A 117 -15.39 -6.51 3.98
N GLN A 118 -16.38 -5.79 4.54
CA GLN A 118 -16.98 -6.14 5.84
C GLN A 118 -17.66 -7.50 5.90
N GLY A 119 -18.02 -8.08 4.75
CA GLY A 119 -18.56 -9.44 4.67
C GLY A 119 -17.55 -10.48 5.16
N PHE A 120 -16.26 -10.30 4.87
CA PHE A 120 -15.24 -11.28 5.24
C PHE A 120 -15.02 -11.42 6.75
N PHE A 121 -15.29 -10.36 7.51
CA PHE A 121 -15.19 -10.34 8.97
C PHE A 121 -16.54 -10.28 9.68
N ASN A 122 -17.62 -10.71 9.01
CA ASN A 122 -18.97 -10.76 9.56
C ASN A 122 -19.48 -9.43 10.17
N GLY A 123 -18.96 -8.30 9.67
CA GLY A 123 -19.36 -6.95 10.11
C GLY A 123 -19.07 -6.64 11.57
N GLU A 124 -18.11 -7.34 12.19
CA GLU A 124 -17.67 -7.10 13.57
C GLU A 124 -17.22 -5.64 13.78
N ASP A 125 -17.73 -5.00 14.84
CA ASP A 125 -17.65 -3.54 15.02
C ASP A 125 -16.21 -2.99 15.10
N ILE A 126 -15.26 -3.72 15.68
CA ILE A 126 -13.86 -3.25 15.81
C ILE A 126 -13.25 -2.98 14.44
N MET A 127 -13.52 -3.86 13.46
CA MET A 127 -13.10 -3.68 12.08
C MET A 127 -14.07 -2.76 11.36
N ARG A 128 -15.38 -2.96 11.50
CA ARG A 128 -16.39 -2.18 10.76
C ARG A 128 -16.30 -0.67 11.01
N ASN A 129 -15.77 -0.25 12.16
CA ASN A 129 -15.70 1.14 12.56
C ASN A 129 -14.31 1.77 12.35
N ASP A 130 -13.28 1.01 11.98
CA ASP A 130 -11.91 1.53 11.89
C ASP A 130 -11.72 2.45 10.67
N ALA A 131 -11.64 3.75 10.93
CA ALA A 131 -11.58 4.78 9.92
C ALA A 131 -10.33 4.73 9.01
N HIS A 132 -9.28 3.96 9.35
CA HIS A 132 -8.10 3.81 8.47
C HIS A 132 -8.39 3.00 7.20
N HIS A 133 -9.49 2.23 7.14
CA HIS A 133 -9.91 1.52 5.92
C HIS A 133 -11.38 1.71 5.55
N VAL A 134 -12.13 2.50 6.34
CA VAL A 134 -13.53 2.82 6.06
C VAL A 134 -13.64 4.26 5.58
N VAL A 135 -13.83 4.41 4.27
CA VAL A 135 -13.78 5.69 3.55
C VAL A 135 -15.16 6.02 2.95
N PRO A 136 -15.51 7.31 2.79
CA PRO A 136 -16.74 7.68 2.09
C PRO A 136 -16.54 7.53 0.58
N THR A 137 -17.48 6.87 -0.10
CA THR A 137 -17.44 6.75 -1.58
C THR A 137 -18.82 6.72 -2.21
N ASP A 138 -18.90 6.89 -3.53
CA ASP A 138 -20.14 6.80 -4.30
C ASP A 138 -20.84 5.46 -4.05
N GLY A 139 -22.11 5.52 -3.63
CA GLY A 139 -22.85 4.32 -3.24
C GLY A 139 -23.08 3.32 -4.38
N GLN A 140 -23.10 3.76 -5.64
CA GLN A 140 -23.26 2.87 -6.79
C GLN A 140 -21.92 2.26 -7.19
N VAL A 141 -20.83 3.03 -7.19
CA VAL A 141 -19.47 2.52 -7.49
C VAL A 141 -19.03 1.53 -6.41
N ASN A 142 -19.24 1.83 -5.13
CA ASN A 142 -19.05 0.86 -4.05
C ASN A 142 -19.91 -0.40 -4.28
N GLY A 143 -21.19 -0.24 -4.60
CA GLY A 143 -22.06 -1.38 -4.95
C GLY A 143 -21.56 -2.21 -6.14
N ARG A 144 -20.87 -1.60 -7.11
CA ARG A 144 -20.22 -2.28 -8.25
C ARG A 144 -18.92 -2.98 -7.84
N ARG A 145 -18.14 -2.37 -6.95
CA ARG A 145 -16.95 -2.97 -6.34
C ARG A 145 -17.29 -4.26 -5.60
N SER A 146 -18.44 -4.28 -4.90
CA SER A 146 -18.90 -5.46 -4.17
C SER A 146 -17.87 -5.95 -3.14
N ASN A 147 -17.50 -7.23 -3.15
CA ASN A 147 -16.39 -7.78 -2.39
C ASN A 147 -15.19 -8.14 -3.27
N PHE A 148 -15.13 -7.66 -4.52
CA PHE A 148 -14.00 -7.95 -5.39
C PHE A 148 -12.71 -7.37 -4.80
N PRO A 149 -11.60 -8.11 -4.84
CA PRO A 149 -10.32 -7.57 -4.43
C PRO A 149 -9.89 -6.50 -5.43
N PHE A 150 -8.98 -5.65 -4.99
CA PHE A 150 -8.37 -4.66 -5.87
C PHE A 150 -7.40 -5.33 -6.85
N GLY A 151 -7.29 -4.78 -8.05
CA GLY A 151 -6.43 -5.30 -9.11
C GLY A 151 -6.47 -4.44 -10.36
N GLU A 152 -5.77 -4.85 -11.40
CA GLU A 152 -5.71 -4.10 -12.67
C GLU A 152 -6.67 -4.69 -13.71
N VAL A 153 -7.35 -3.83 -14.47
CA VAL A 153 -8.36 -4.23 -15.45
C VAL A 153 -8.01 -3.69 -16.84
N ASN A 154 -7.79 -4.61 -17.78
CA ASN A 154 -7.59 -4.24 -19.20
C ASN A 154 -8.91 -4.26 -19.99
N ASN A 155 -9.82 -5.21 -19.70
CA ASN A 155 -11.10 -5.35 -20.40
C ASN A 155 -12.28 -5.15 -19.43
N PRO A 156 -12.68 -3.90 -19.13
CA PRO A 156 -13.70 -3.63 -18.14
C PRO A 156 -15.08 -4.12 -18.57
N THR A 157 -15.80 -4.72 -17.62
CA THR A 157 -17.24 -5.03 -17.70
C THR A 157 -18.09 -3.86 -17.20
N PHE A 158 -17.50 -2.97 -16.41
CA PHE A 158 -18.07 -1.71 -15.95
C PHE A 158 -16.94 -0.68 -15.80
N THR A 159 -17.27 0.58 -16.07
CA THR A 159 -16.40 1.74 -15.84
C THR A 159 -17.27 2.84 -15.25
N SER A 160 -16.88 3.35 -14.07
CA SER A 160 -17.55 4.49 -13.44
C SER A 160 -17.27 5.77 -14.21
N ARG A 161 -17.97 6.86 -13.89
CA ARG A 161 -17.74 8.16 -14.51
C ARG A 161 -16.36 8.75 -14.21
N ASN A 162 -15.77 8.44 -13.06
CA ASN A 162 -14.41 8.88 -12.74
C ASN A 162 -13.34 8.03 -13.44
N GLY A 163 -13.68 6.83 -13.93
CA GLY A 163 -12.77 5.96 -14.67
C GLY A 163 -12.36 4.68 -13.94
N SER A 164 -12.81 4.50 -12.69
CA SER A 164 -12.65 3.23 -11.96
C SER A 164 -13.33 2.09 -12.71
N LYS A 165 -12.78 0.88 -12.64
CA LYS A 165 -13.19 -0.26 -13.48
C LYS A 165 -13.52 -1.50 -12.66
N VAL A 166 -14.45 -2.30 -13.17
CA VAL A 166 -14.65 -3.69 -12.74
C VAL A 166 -14.48 -4.60 -13.93
N GLY A 167 -13.67 -5.66 -13.80
CA GLY A 167 -13.50 -6.64 -14.85
C GLY A 167 -12.49 -7.72 -14.49
N PRO A 168 -12.19 -8.64 -15.44
CA PRO A 168 -11.18 -9.66 -15.25
C PRO A 168 -9.80 -9.04 -14.99
N SER A 169 -9.14 -9.54 -13.95
CA SER A 169 -7.80 -9.11 -13.55
C SER A 169 -6.75 -9.41 -14.61
N VAL A 170 -5.80 -8.49 -14.77
CA VAL A 170 -4.52 -8.72 -15.45
C VAL A 170 -3.32 -8.72 -14.48
N THR A 171 -3.56 -8.56 -13.18
CA THR A 171 -2.54 -8.67 -12.13
C THR A 171 -1.94 -10.08 -12.12
N LEU A 172 -0.61 -10.18 -12.14
CA LEU A 172 0.08 -11.47 -12.12
C LEU A 172 -0.30 -12.27 -10.87
N GLY A 173 -0.60 -13.56 -11.03
CA GLY A 173 -0.98 -14.44 -9.93
C GLY A 173 -2.49 -14.47 -9.60
N PHE A 174 -3.30 -13.58 -10.19
CA PHE A 174 -4.75 -13.55 -9.95
C PHE A 174 -5.55 -13.24 -11.22
N SER A 175 -6.56 -14.07 -11.52
CA SER A 175 -7.30 -13.99 -12.80
C SER A 175 -8.82 -13.83 -12.67
N GLN A 176 -9.35 -13.60 -11.45
CA GLN A 176 -10.78 -13.41 -11.25
C GLN A 176 -11.18 -11.94 -11.46
N THR A 177 -12.45 -11.63 -11.23
CA THR A 177 -12.95 -10.24 -11.28
C THR A 177 -12.32 -9.41 -10.16
N VAL A 178 -11.82 -8.23 -10.52
CA VAL A 178 -11.25 -7.24 -9.61
C VAL A 178 -11.89 -5.87 -9.83
N PHE A 179 -11.68 -4.98 -8.87
CA PHE A 179 -11.93 -3.55 -9.00
C PHE A 179 -10.61 -2.79 -9.16
N GLU A 180 -10.53 -1.92 -10.16
CA GLU A 180 -9.38 -1.04 -10.40
C GLU A 180 -9.79 0.42 -10.11
N PRO A 181 -9.23 1.08 -9.08
CA PRO A 181 -9.43 2.51 -8.84
C PRO A 181 -8.56 3.33 -9.79
N LEU A 182 -8.71 4.66 -9.76
CA LEU A 182 -7.77 5.55 -10.44
C LEU A 182 -6.36 5.45 -9.85
N ASP A 183 -5.35 5.71 -10.67
CA ASP A 183 -3.94 5.60 -10.28
C ASP A 183 -3.58 6.50 -9.09
N GLU A 184 -4.22 7.67 -8.97
CA GLU A 184 -4.05 8.65 -7.87
C GLU A 184 -4.45 8.13 -6.48
N PHE A 185 -5.25 7.05 -6.40
CA PHE A 185 -5.69 6.50 -5.11
C PHE A 185 -5.15 5.10 -4.84
N LYS A 186 -4.33 4.56 -5.74
CA LYS A 186 -3.81 3.19 -5.63
C LYS A 186 -2.90 3.05 -4.40
N GLY A 187 -2.09 4.05 -4.12
CA GLY A 187 -1.19 4.12 -2.97
C GLY A 187 -1.93 4.24 -1.64
N ASP A 188 -2.97 5.09 -1.59
CA ASP A 188 -3.86 5.26 -0.43
C ASP A 188 -4.51 3.92 -0.05
N ILE A 189 -5.12 3.26 -1.04
CA ILE A 189 -5.78 1.97 -0.87
C ILE A 189 -4.76 0.90 -0.44
N ALA A 190 -3.56 0.91 -1.03
CA ALA A 190 -2.50 0.01 -0.65
C ALA A 190 -2.12 0.15 0.82
N ARG A 191 -1.85 1.38 1.29
CA ARG A 191 -1.46 1.64 2.69
C ARG A 191 -2.59 1.34 3.67
N SER A 192 -3.86 1.56 3.30
CA SER A 192 -5.01 1.17 4.12
C SER A 192 -5.16 -0.36 4.24
N LEU A 193 -4.93 -1.11 3.17
CA LEU A 193 -5.03 -2.58 3.20
C LEU A 193 -3.84 -3.24 3.91
N LEU A 194 -2.64 -2.70 3.74
CA LEU A 194 -1.44 -3.11 4.47
C LEU A 194 -1.56 -2.78 5.97
N TYR A 195 -2.16 -1.64 6.31
CA TYR A 195 -2.60 -1.33 7.68
C TYR A 195 -3.56 -2.40 8.20
N PHE A 196 -4.61 -2.76 7.45
CA PHE A 196 -5.58 -3.75 7.90
C PHE A 196 -4.93 -5.10 8.25
N ALA A 197 -4.06 -5.62 7.37
CA ALA A 197 -3.31 -6.86 7.60
C ALA A 197 -2.31 -6.77 8.78
N THR A 198 -1.87 -5.58 9.14
CA THR A 198 -1.01 -5.32 10.30
C THR A 198 -1.84 -5.25 11.57
N ARG A 199 -2.86 -4.37 11.60
CA ARG A 199 -3.73 -4.13 12.76
C ARG A 199 -4.45 -5.39 13.22
N TYR A 200 -4.90 -6.21 12.27
CA TYR A 200 -5.66 -7.43 12.52
C TYR A 200 -4.85 -8.70 12.22
N GLU A 201 -3.52 -8.64 12.43
CA GLU A 201 -2.61 -9.76 12.21
C GLU A 201 -3.12 -11.07 12.85
N ASP A 202 -3.55 -11.02 14.11
CA ASP A 202 -4.00 -12.20 14.85
C ASP A 202 -5.34 -12.78 14.36
N ASN A 203 -6.10 -12.04 13.52
CA ASN A 203 -7.37 -12.51 12.93
C ASN A 203 -7.18 -13.30 11.61
N TRP A 204 -5.94 -13.62 11.23
CA TRP A 204 -5.64 -14.36 10.00
C TRP A 204 -6.41 -15.70 9.87
N ASP A 205 -6.60 -16.42 10.99
CA ASP A 205 -7.34 -17.70 11.03
C ASP A 205 -8.46 -17.64 12.07
N ASP A 206 -9.13 -16.48 12.18
CA ASP A 206 -10.27 -16.33 13.07
C ASP A 206 -11.48 -17.11 12.54
N ASN A 207 -11.96 -18.07 13.33
CA ASN A 207 -13.12 -18.90 12.98
C ASN A 207 -14.46 -18.16 13.10
N SER A 208 -14.50 -16.93 13.63
CA SER A 208 -15.70 -16.09 13.57
C SER A 208 -15.85 -15.37 12.23
N TRP A 209 -14.83 -15.36 11.37
CA TRP A 209 -14.84 -14.75 10.05
C TRP A 209 -15.28 -15.75 8.98
N ASP A 210 -15.57 -15.26 7.77
CA ASP A 210 -15.84 -16.14 6.64
C ASP A 210 -14.60 -17.00 6.35
N ASP A 211 -14.81 -18.19 5.77
CA ASP A 211 -13.71 -19.06 5.35
C ASP A 211 -12.96 -18.41 4.17
N LYS A 212 -11.72 -17.98 4.45
CA LYS A 212 -10.82 -17.34 3.48
C LYS A 212 -10.55 -18.21 2.24
N ASP A 213 -10.57 -19.53 2.40
CA ASP A 213 -10.30 -20.47 1.31
C ASP A 213 -11.58 -20.78 0.51
N ALA A 214 -12.76 -20.38 0.99
CA ALA A 214 -14.05 -20.62 0.34
C ALA A 214 -14.43 -19.53 -0.67
N ASN A 215 -13.81 -18.36 -0.63
CA ASN A 215 -14.10 -17.24 -1.51
C ASN A 215 -12.82 -16.69 -2.14
N VAL A 216 -12.65 -16.92 -3.44
CA VAL A 216 -11.49 -16.45 -4.22
C VAL A 216 -11.34 -14.92 -4.25
N SER A 217 -12.38 -14.17 -3.88
CA SER A 217 -12.30 -12.70 -3.74
C SER A 217 -11.72 -12.24 -2.41
N ASP A 218 -11.59 -13.13 -1.40
CA ASP A 218 -10.89 -12.82 -0.15
C ASP A 218 -9.38 -12.99 -0.40
N PRO A 219 -8.59 -11.90 -0.43
CA PRO A 219 -7.15 -12.00 -0.64
C PRO A 219 -6.39 -12.46 0.62
N ARG A 220 -7.08 -12.66 1.75
CA ARG A 220 -6.52 -13.31 2.93
C ARG A 220 -6.26 -14.77 2.58
N GLY A 221 -5.02 -15.21 2.72
CA GLY A 221 -4.64 -16.54 2.20
C GLY A 221 -3.15 -16.78 2.11
N GLY A 222 -2.32 -15.87 2.62
CA GLY A 222 -0.91 -16.17 2.80
C GLY A 222 -0.71 -17.26 3.86
N PRO A 223 0.49 -17.86 3.96
CA PRO A 223 0.73 -19.12 4.69
C PRO A 223 0.49 -19.07 6.21
N ASN A 224 0.46 -17.88 6.82
CA ASN A 224 0.23 -17.68 8.25
C ASN A 224 0.02 -16.18 8.54
N LYS A 225 -0.27 -15.83 9.79
CA LYS A 225 -0.52 -14.45 10.23
C LYS A 225 0.54 -13.41 9.83
N ASN A 226 1.81 -13.81 9.70
CA ASN A 226 2.88 -12.90 9.31
C ASN A 226 2.64 -12.41 7.88
N GLN A 227 2.49 -13.36 6.95
CA GLN A 227 2.07 -13.11 5.58
C GLN A 227 0.54 -13.24 5.47
N TRP A 228 -0.16 -12.19 5.87
CA TRP A 228 -1.62 -12.23 6.04
C TRP A 228 -2.37 -12.41 4.71
N TYR A 229 -1.94 -11.68 3.68
CA TYR A 229 -2.46 -11.78 2.31
C TYR A 229 -1.69 -12.78 1.45
N GLU A 230 -2.33 -13.27 0.39
CA GLU A 230 -1.63 -13.97 -0.69
C GLU A 230 -0.53 -13.11 -1.33
N GLN A 231 0.53 -13.76 -1.82
CA GLN A 231 1.71 -13.05 -2.35
C GLN A 231 1.37 -12.11 -3.52
N TRP A 232 0.51 -12.55 -4.44
CA TRP A 232 0.11 -11.73 -5.59
C TRP A 232 -0.52 -10.39 -5.16
N PHE A 233 -1.25 -10.39 -4.06
CA PHE A 233 -1.91 -9.20 -3.55
C PHE A 233 -0.90 -8.32 -2.82
N ILE A 234 0.02 -8.90 -2.05
CA ILE A 234 1.14 -8.14 -1.45
C ILE A 234 1.95 -7.43 -2.55
N ASP A 235 2.32 -8.15 -3.61
CA ASP A 235 3.09 -7.59 -4.72
C ASP A 235 2.37 -6.42 -5.38
N LEU A 236 1.04 -6.54 -5.58
CA LEU A 236 0.20 -5.45 -6.09
C LEU A 236 0.19 -4.24 -5.16
N LEU A 237 -0.03 -4.44 -3.85
CA LEU A 237 -0.11 -3.33 -2.89
C LEU A 237 1.25 -2.63 -2.75
N VAL A 238 2.36 -3.37 -2.74
CA VAL A 238 3.72 -2.79 -2.74
C VAL A 238 3.96 -2.00 -4.03
N GLN A 239 3.59 -2.56 -5.19
CA GLN A 239 3.71 -1.86 -6.47
C GLN A 239 2.92 -0.55 -6.46
N TRP A 240 1.67 -0.57 -6.01
CA TRP A 240 0.81 0.60 -5.92
C TRP A 240 1.35 1.63 -4.93
N HIS A 241 1.86 1.19 -3.78
CA HIS A 241 2.53 2.07 -2.82
C HIS A 241 3.76 2.78 -3.42
N ASP A 242 4.58 2.07 -4.19
CA ASP A 242 5.78 2.65 -4.82
C ASP A 242 5.45 3.59 -5.98
N GLN A 243 4.36 3.31 -6.71
CA GLN A 243 3.91 4.11 -7.85
C GLN A 243 3.14 5.37 -7.45
N ASP A 244 2.46 5.32 -6.30
CA ASP A 244 1.65 6.40 -5.74
C ASP A 244 2.09 6.71 -4.29
N PRO A 245 3.12 7.58 -4.12
CA PRO A 245 3.70 7.94 -2.83
C PRO A 245 2.72 8.68 -1.92
N VAL A 246 3.02 8.70 -0.62
CA VAL A 246 2.16 9.36 0.38
C VAL A 246 1.91 10.83 0.03
N GLY A 247 0.62 11.17 -0.12
CA GLY A 247 0.15 12.52 -0.41
C GLY A 247 -0.19 13.35 0.83
N GLN A 248 -0.40 14.66 0.65
CA GLN A 248 -0.80 15.55 1.74
C GLN A 248 -2.18 15.16 2.31
N ARG A 249 -3.11 14.78 1.44
CA ARG A 249 -4.45 14.31 1.81
C ARG A 249 -4.42 13.13 2.79
N GLU A 250 -3.57 12.15 2.53
CA GLU A 250 -3.41 11.00 3.42
C GLU A 250 -2.79 11.38 4.77
N ILE A 251 -1.81 12.29 4.78
CA ILE A 251 -1.19 12.76 6.02
C ILE A 251 -2.25 13.44 6.90
N ASP A 252 -3.04 14.34 6.31
CA ASP A 252 -4.07 15.07 7.04
C ASP A 252 -5.19 14.14 7.51
N ARG A 253 -5.64 13.23 6.65
CA ARG A 253 -6.57 12.16 7.02
C ARG A 253 -6.04 11.29 8.16
N ASN A 254 -4.77 10.88 8.13
CA ASN A 254 -4.15 10.06 9.18
C ASN A 254 -4.10 10.81 10.52
N ASN A 255 -3.95 12.13 10.50
CA ASN A 255 -3.98 12.98 11.69
C ASN A 255 -5.39 13.09 12.28
N ASP A 256 -6.38 13.37 11.45
CA ASP A 256 -7.78 13.47 11.90
C ASP A 256 -8.30 12.13 12.43
N VAL A 257 -7.94 11.04 11.76
CA VAL A 257 -8.27 9.69 12.22
C VAL A 257 -7.55 9.36 13.54
N PHE A 258 -6.31 9.79 13.72
CA PHE A 258 -5.61 9.63 15.00
C PHE A 258 -6.30 10.38 16.13
N ASP A 259 -6.72 11.64 15.90
CA ASP A 259 -7.46 12.42 16.90
C ASP A 259 -8.82 11.79 17.23
N TYR A 260 -9.40 11.03 16.29
CA TYR A 260 -10.68 10.35 16.44
C TYR A 260 -10.60 8.99 17.15
N GLN A 261 -9.69 8.09 16.74
CA GLN A 261 -9.62 6.71 17.25
C GLN A 261 -8.29 6.35 17.94
N ASN A 262 -7.43 7.34 18.22
CA ASN A 262 -6.18 7.21 19.00
C ASN A 262 -5.13 6.25 18.41
N ASN A 263 -5.24 5.87 17.14
CA ASN A 263 -4.20 5.10 16.46
C ASN A 263 -3.87 5.66 15.06
N ARG A 264 -2.65 5.40 14.61
CA ARG A 264 -2.08 5.92 13.36
C ARG A 264 -2.00 4.78 12.33
N ASN A 265 -2.12 5.10 11.05
CA ASN A 265 -1.62 4.23 9.99
C ASN A 265 -0.09 4.42 9.87
N PRO A 266 0.72 3.41 10.26
CA PRO A 266 2.17 3.56 10.29
C PRO A 266 2.80 3.66 8.90
N PHE A 267 2.10 3.21 7.86
CA PHE A 267 2.58 3.24 6.47
C PHE A 267 2.35 4.59 5.79
N ILE A 268 1.53 5.46 6.38
CA ILE A 268 1.45 6.88 6.01
C ILE A 268 2.55 7.66 6.72
N ASP A 269 2.81 7.36 8.00
CA ASP A 269 3.84 8.06 8.78
C ASP A 269 5.27 7.69 8.39
N ASN A 270 5.51 6.42 8.06
CA ASN A 270 6.82 5.87 7.72
C ASN A 270 6.67 4.95 6.48
N PRO A 271 6.47 5.53 5.28
CA PRO A 271 6.20 4.77 4.06
C PRO A 271 7.29 3.74 3.73
N GLU A 272 8.54 3.99 4.12
CA GLU A 272 9.64 3.05 3.94
C GLU A 272 9.41 1.70 4.63
N TRP A 273 8.56 1.64 5.66
CA TRP A 273 8.24 0.39 6.34
C TRP A 273 7.46 -0.58 5.48
N VAL A 274 6.79 -0.11 4.44
CA VAL A 274 6.14 -1.01 3.47
C VAL A 274 7.20 -1.92 2.83
N ASN A 275 8.25 -1.32 2.31
CA ASN A 275 9.36 -2.04 1.72
C ASN A 275 10.24 -2.78 2.75
N MET A 276 10.28 -2.36 4.01
CA MET A 276 10.99 -3.10 5.06
C MET A 276 10.26 -4.36 5.55
N ILE A 277 8.93 -4.43 5.38
CA ILE A 277 8.11 -5.54 5.85
C ILE A 277 7.81 -6.53 4.72
N TRP A 278 7.32 -6.02 3.58
CA TRP A 278 6.67 -6.84 2.55
C TRP A 278 7.47 -7.01 1.28
N SER A 279 8.35 -6.07 0.96
CA SER A 279 9.31 -6.33 -0.10
C SER A 279 10.24 -7.42 0.38
N THR A 280 10.63 -8.29 -0.54
CA THR A 280 11.65 -9.30 -0.31
C THR A 280 13.02 -8.63 -0.13
N THR A 281 13.20 -7.86 0.94
CA THR A 281 14.53 -7.65 1.51
C THR A 281 14.99 -9.02 1.94
N ALA A 282 15.91 -9.60 1.17
CA ALA A 282 16.47 -10.92 1.43
C ALA A 282 16.87 -11.08 2.90
N SER A 283 16.03 -11.81 3.64
CA SER A 283 16.27 -12.51 4.90
C SER A 283 14.88 -12.85 5.44
N LEU A 284 14.41 -14.09 5.31
CA LEU A 284 14.71 -15.17 6.25
C LEU A 284 14.92 -16.50 5.50
N ASN A 285 16.12 -16.67 4.96
CA ASN A 285 16.84 -17.95 4.84
C ASN A 285 18.23 -17.64 4.25
N ASP A 286 19.11 -17.04 5.05
CA ASP A 286 20.54 -16.88 4.72
C ASP A 286 21.29 -18.23 4.72
N GLN A 287 20.58 -19.34 4.47
CA GLN A 287 21.09 -20.71 4.44
C GLN A 287 20.99 -21.35 3.05
N ASP A 288 20.05 -20.94 2.20
CA ASP A 288 19.86 -21.60 0.89
C ASP A 288 20.90 -21.15 -0.15
N LEU A 289 21.28 -19.86 -0.13
CA LEU A 289 22.35 -19.33 -1.02
C LEU A 289 23.71 -19.19 -0.34
N ALA A 290 23.87 -19.57 0.94
CA ALA A 290 25.15 -19.44 1.67
C ALA A 290 26.31 -20.16 0.95
N GLY A 291 26.02 -21.31 0.34
CA GLY A 291 26.97 -22.10 -0.44
C GLY A 291 27.23 -21.60 -1.88
N ILE A 292 26.45 -20.63 -2.37
CA ILE A 292 26.64 -20.10 -3.72
C ILE A 292 27.86 -19.18 -3.76
N SER A 293 28.74 -19.44 -4.71
CA SER A 293 29.95 -18.66 -4.95
C SER A 293 30.06 -18.31 -6.43
N LEU A 294 30.73 -17.19 -6.68
CA LEU A 294 30.88 -16.63 -8.02
C LEU A 294 32.36 -16.43 -8.31
N TYR A 295 32.84 -17.08 -9.37
CA TYR A 295 34.27 -17.18 -9.66
C TYR A 295 34.54 -17.21 -11.19
N PRO A 296 35.76 -16.88 -11.62
CA PRO A 296 36.83 -16.29 -10.83
C PRO A 296 36.48 -14.86 -10.38
N ASN A 297 36.99 -14.41 -9.24
CA ASN A 297 36.90 -13.01 -8.82
C ASN A 297 38.25 -12.60 -8.21
N PRO A 298 39.06 -11.75 -8.87
CA PRO A 298 38.77 -11.03 -10.12
C PRO A 298 38.69 -11.92 -11.38
N SER A 299 37.96 -11.48 -12.42
CA SER A 299 37.76 -12.17 -13.70
C SER A 299 38.24 -11.36 -14.91
N THR A 300 38.38 -12.01 -16.06
CA THR A 300 38.51 -11.38 -17.39
C THR A 300 37.16 -11.10 -18.06
N GLY A 301 36.07 -11.10 -17.29
CA GLY A 301 34.72 -10.76 -17.77
C GLY A 301 33.76 -11.95 -17.85
N VAL A 302 34.19 -13.19 -17.58
CA VAL A 302 33.33 -14.37 -17.58
C VAL A 302 33.22 -14.93 -16.16
N PHE A 303 32.01 -15.18 -15.69
CA PHE A 303 31.75 -15.68 -14.35
C PHE A 303 30.95 -16.98 -14.38
N GLN A 304 31.25 -17.87 -13.44
CA GLN A 304 30.51 -19.09 -13.14
C GLN A 304 29.89 -18.97 -11.75
N ILE A 305 28.63 -19.35 -11.66
CA ILE A 305 27.89 -19.50 -10.41
C ILE A 305 27.98 -20.98 -10.01
N SER A 306 28.56 -21.23 -8.84
CA SER A 306 28.66 -22.56 -8.23
C SER A 306 27.51 -22.81 -7.26
N ASN A 307 27.06 -24.07 -7.16
CA ASN A 307 26.03 -24.53 -6.23
C ASN A 307 24.64 -23.88 -6.40
N LEU A 308 24.31 -23.41 -7.60
CA LEU A 308 22.96 -22.98 -7.95
C LEU A 308 22.16 -24.19 -8.46
N ASN A 309 21.16 -24.61 -7.69
CA ASN A 309 20.38 -25.84 -7.92
C ASN A 309 18.91 -25.55 -8.32
N GLU A 310 18.56 -24.29 -8.52
CA GLU A 310 17.21 -23.81 -8.86
C GLU A 310 17.30 -22.73 -9.96
N PRO A 311 16.22 -22.48 -10.71
CA PRO A 311 16.15 -21.35 -11.64
C PRO A 311 16.42 -20.03 -10.92
N ALA A 312 17.21 -19.16 -11.53
CA ALA A 312 17.54 -17.86 -10.95
C ALA A 312 17.74 -16.81 -12.04
N SER A 313 17.43 -15.57 -11.72
CA SER A 313 17.80 -14.42 -12.54
C SER A 313 19.10 -13.80 -12.03
N VAL A 314 19.91 -13.30 -12.95
CA VAL A 314 21.14 -12.57 -12.65
C VAL A 314 20.99 -11.16 -13.18
N THR A 315 21.15 -10.18 -12.29
CA THR A 315 21.16 -8.76 -12.62
C THR A 315 22.50 -8.16 -12.26
N VAL A 316 23.10 -7.39 -13.15
CA VAL A 316 24.38 -6.71 -12.92
C VAL A 316 24.18 -5.20 -12.89
N TYR A 317 24.81 -4.57 -11.92
CA TYR A 317 24.83 -3.13 -11.73
C TYR A 317 26.27 -2.61 -11.77
N ASP A 318 26.46 -1.42 -12.35
CA ASP A 318 27.70 -0.66 -12.16
C ASP A 318 27.73 0.00 -10.77
N VAL A 319 28.88 0.60 -10.41
CA VAL A 319 29.05 1.25 -9.08
C VAL A 319 28.15 2.47 -8.85
N SER A 320 27.49 2.99 -9.89
CA SER A 320 26.51 4.07 -9.75
C SER A 320 25.10 3.55 -9.49
N GLY A 321 24.92 2.23 -9.42
CA GLY A 321 23.61 1.59 -9.22
C GLY A 321 22.81 1.43 -10.51
N ARG A 322 23.38 1.76 -11.68
CA ARG A 322 22.72 1.56 -12.96
C ARG A 322 22.80 0.10 -13.38
N MET A 323 21.65 -0.48 -13.72
CA MET A 323 21.56 -1.82 -14.30
C MET A 323 22.23 -1.84 -15.67
N ILE A 324 23.12 -2.80 -15.90
CA ILE A 324 23.86 -2.97 -17.17
C ILE A 324 23.52 -4.28 -17.89
N PHE A 325 22.97 -5.26 -17.16
CA PHE A 325 22.66 -6.59 -17.69
C PHE A 325 21.62 -7.28 -16.81
N MET A 326 20.72 -8.04 -17.42
CA MET A 326 19.78 -8.95 -16.74
C MET A 326 19.56 -10.19 -17.62
N ASP A 327 19.58 -11.37 -17.01
CA ASP A 327 19.34 -12.64 -17.72
C ASP A 327 18.78 -13.72 -16.80
N GLN A 328 18.12 -14.73 -17.37
CA GLN A 328 17.53 -15.88 -16.67
C GLN A 328 18.43 -17.12 -16.82
N MET A 329 18.96 -17.63 -15.72
CA MET A 329 19.85 -18.79 -15.68
C MET A 329 19.06 -20.08 -15.77
N THR A 330 19.25 -20.83 -16.87
CA THR A 330 18.46 -22.05 -17.14
C THR A 330 19.29 -23.28 -17.51
N VAL A 331 20.56 -23.14 -17.96
CA VAL A 331 21.30 -24.29 -18.53
C VAL A 331 22.77 -24.42 -18.08
N ASP A 332 23.50 -23.32 -17.84
CA ASP A 332 24.97 -23.41 -17.59
C ASP A 332 25.50 -22.60 -16.38
N ASN A 333 24.66 -21.81 -15.72
CA ASN A 333 25.04 -20.97 -14.57
C ASN A 333 26.24 -20.05 -14.84
N ARG A 334 26.36 -19.55 -16.08
CA ARG A 334 27.44 -18.66 -16.54
C ARG A 334 26.86 -17.39 -17.12
N PHE A 335 27.57 -16.29 -16.91
CA PHE A 335 27.27 -15.02 -17.55
C PHE A 335 28.57 -14.25 -17.80
N SER A 336 28.49 -13.20 -18.62
CA SER A 336 29.62 -12.34 -18.95
C SER A 336 29.29 -10.88 -18.68
N ILE A 337 30.31 -10.12 -18.26
CA ILE A 337 30.26 -8.68 -18.07
C ILE A 337 31.30 -8.06 -19.00
N ASP A 338 30.86 -7.17 -19.87
CA ASP A 338 31.74 -6.42 -20.75
C ASP A 338 32.27 -5.16 -20.04
N GLY A 339 33.59 -4.94 -20.14
CA GLY A 339 34.28 -3.77 -19.59
C GLY A 339 35.14 -4.08 -18.37
N ASN A 340 35.83 -3.05 -17.87
CA ASN A 340 36.75 -3.16 -16.74
C ASN A 340 36.23 -2.35 -15.56
N GLY A 341 36.30 -2.91 -14.37
CA GLY A 341 35.86 -2.21 -13.16
C GLY A 341 35.24 -3.11 -12.12
N MET A 342 34.53 -2.47 -11.20
CA MET A 342 33.80 -3.11 -10.11
C MET A 342 32.32 -3.13 -10.45
N TYR A 343 31.68 -4.26 -10.18
CA TYR A 343 30.25 -4.45 -10.42
C TYR A 343 29.59 -5.13 -9.22
N LEU A 344 28.30 -4.89 -9.07
CA LEU A 344 27.44 -5.66 -8.16
C LEU A 344 26.62 -6.63 -9.00
N VAL A 345 26.64 -7.90 -8.64
CA VAL A 345 25.86 -8.95 -9.30
C VAL A 345 24.84 -9.44 -8.30
N LYS A 346 23.56 -9.19 -8.57
CA LYS A 346 22.44 -9.70 -7.80
C LYS A 346 21.95 -10.99 -8.45
N LEU A 347 21.85 -12.06 -7.66
CA LEU A 347 21.23 -13.32 -8.04
C LEU A 347 19.90 -13.41 -7.30
N ASP A 348 18.81 -13.60 -8.02
CA ASP A 348 17.45 -13.70 -7.48
C ASP A 348 16.83 -15.05 -7.87
N THR A 349 16.35 -15.82 -6.91
CA THR A 349 15.50 -17.00 -7.10
C THR A 349 14.07 -16.67 -6.67
N ASP A 350 13.12 -17.59 -6.86
CA ASP A 350 11.72 -17.40 -6.44
C ASP A 350 11.58 -17.12 -4.94
N LEU A 351 12.54 -17.55 -4.13
CA LEU A 351 12.47 -17.51 -2.66
C LEU A 351 13.60 -16.69 -2.00
N SER A 352 14.67 -16.34 -2.72
CA SER A 352 15.85 -15.75 -2.10
C SER A 352 16.68 -14.88 -3.05
N SER A 353 17.50 -13.98 -2.51
CA SER A 353 18.49 -13.26 -3.31
C SER A 353 19.84 -13.12 -2.63
N LYS A 354 20.91 -13.05 -3.44
CA LYS A 354 22.30 -12.88 -2.97
C LYS A 354 23.05 -11.92 -3.88
N THR A 355 23.74 -10.96 -3.27
CA THR A 355 24.55 -9.98 -4.00
C THR A 355 26.04 -10.27 -3.87
N PHE A 356 26.74 -10.28 -5.00
CA PHE A 356 28.19 -10.43 -5.09
C PHE A 356 28.83 -9.14 -5.56
N LYS A 357 29.96 -8.80 -4.95
CA LYS A 357 30.86 -7.77 -5.45
C LYS A 357 31.94 -8.41 -6.31
N VAL A 358 32.04 -8.02 -7.58
CA VAL A 358 32.98 -8.62 -8.55
C VAL A 358 33.88 -7.58 -9.18
N ILE A 359 35.07 -8.03 -9.62
CA ILE A 359 36.06 -7.19 -10.31
C ILE A 359 36.36 -7.81 -11.67
N VAL A 360 36.21 -7.01 -12.74
CA VAL A 360 36.64 -7.36 -14.11
C VAL A 360 37.92 -6.60 -14.45
N LYS A 361 38.95 -7.32 -14.92
CA LYS A 361 40.29 -6.81 -15.20
C LYS A 361 40.59 -6.64 -16.68
#